data_AF-A0Y3Q4-F1
#
_entry.id   AF-A0Y3Q4-F1
#
_cell.length_a   1.000
_cell.length_b   1.000
_cell.length_c   1.000
_cell.angle_alpha   90.00
_cell.angle_beta   90.00
_cell.angle_gamma   90.00
#
_symmetry.space_group_name_H-M   'P 1'
#
loop_
_entity.id
_entity.type
_entity.pdbx_description
1 polymer ?
#
loop_
_entity_poly.entity_id
_entity_poly.type
_entity_poly.pdbx_seq_one_letter_code
_entity_poly.pdbx_strand_id
1 'polypeptide(L)'
;MSKQPHVGLSLVNKAPLGILLTALIAIVANVLLDLNIVTLAYAILGGAVSAVILMAYWLGKGGIFFILGVSLPLVLVLFTPLDTATALVNLVSGYFLGFCVALTIYKFLPAKSIKQ
;
A
#
# COMPACT_ATOMS: atom_id res chain seq x y z
N MET A 1 -16.64 -19.47 -19.81
CA MET A 1 -16.49 -18.15 -19.16
C MET A 1 -15.08 -18.06 -18.62
N SER A 2 -14.21 -17.23 -19.24
CA SER A 2 -12.82 -17.12 -18.84
C SER A 2 -12.74 -16.64 -17.39
N LYS A 3 -11.97 -17.33 -16.55
CA LYS A 3 -11.67 -16.90 -15.18
C LYS A 3 -10.80 -15.65 -15.27
N GLN A 4 -11.39 -14.49 -15.56
CA GLN A 4 -10.64 -13.24 -15.44
C GLN A 4 -10.16 -13.14 -13.98
N PRO A 5 -8.84 -12.99 -13.76
CA PRO A 5 -8.34 -12.91 -12.40
C PRO A 5 -9.00 -11.71 -11.74
N HIS A 6 -9.65 -11.95 -10.60
CA HIS A 6 -10.15 -10.89 -9.74
C HIS A 6 -9.03 -9.85 -9.59
N VAL A 7 -9.27 -8.57 -9.94
CA VAL A 7 -8.20 -7.56 -10.07
C VAL A 7 -7.30 -7.50 -8.82
N GLY A 8 -7.90 -7.66 -7.64
CA GLY A 8 -7.16 -7.80 -6.37
C GLY A 8 -6.18 -8.98 -6.31
N LEU A 9 -6.51 -10.13 -6.88
CA LEU A 9 -5.65 -11.32 -6.90
C LEU A 9 -4.44 -11.13 -7.84
N SER A 10 -4.63 -10.42 -8.95
CA SER A 10 -3.52 -10.02 -9.82
C SER A 10 -2.55 -9.08 -9.09
N LEU A 11 -3.07 -8.13 -8.31
CA LEU A 11 -2.28 -7.21 -7.49
C LEU A 11 -1.49 -7.95 -6.40
N VAL A 12 -2.14 -8.85 -5.65
CA VAL A 12 -1.47 -9.68 -4.61
C VAL A 12 -0.31 -10.48 -5.21
N ASN A 13 -0.48 -11.04 -6.40
CA ASN A 13 0.58 -11.82 -7.05
C ASN A 13 1.79 -10.98 -7.45
N LYS A 14 1.58 -9.71 -7.84
CA LYS A 14 2.65 -8.76 -8.21
C LYS A 14 3.21 -7.96 -7.03
N ALA A 15 2.58 -8.02 -5.86
CA ALA A 15 3.00 -7.24 -4.69
C ALA A 15 4.48 -7.39 -4.31
N PRO A 16 5.12 -8.58 -4.37
CA PRO A 16 6.56 -8.69 -4.10
C PRO A 16 7.44 -7.87 -5.06
N LEU A 17 7.08 -7.79 -6.34
CA LEU A 17 7.77 -6.92 -7.31
C LEU A 17 7.52 -5.44 -6.99
N GLY A 18 6.32 -5.11 -6.51
CA GLY A 18 5.98 -3.77 -6.03
C GLY A 18 6.84 -3.33 -4.84
N ILE A 19 7.16 -4.24 -3.91
CA ILE A 19 8.10 -3.97 -2.81
C ILE A 19 9.48 -3.57 -3.36
N LEU A 20 10.02 -4.34 -4.31
CA LEU A 20 11.34 -4.05 -4.89
C LEU A 20 11.37 -2.67 -5.56
N LEU A 21 10.35 -2.35 -6.36
CA LEU A 21 10.25 -1.05 -7.04
C LEU A 21 10.11 0.11 -6.04
N THR A 22 9.23 -0.02 -5.06
CA THR A 22 8.96 1.05 -4.08
C THR A 22 10.14 1.26 -3.14
N ALA A 23 10.82 0.18 -2.72
CA ALA A 23 12.05 0.26 -1.95
C ALA A 23 13.17 0.94 -2.76
N LEU A 24 13.33 0.61 -4.05
CA LEU A 24 14.33 1.25 -4.90
C LEU A 24 14.06 2.77 -5.03
N ILE A 25 12.81 3.16 -5.29
CA ILE A 25 12.40 4.57 -5.37
C ILE A 25 12.67 5.28 -4.04
N ALA A 26 12.31 4.66 -2.91
CA ALA A 26 12.55 5.22 -1.59
C ALA A 26 14.06 5.39 -1.31
N ILE A 27 14.91 4.41 -1.67
CA ILE A 27 16.36 4.51 -1.50
C ILE A 27 16.93 5.65 -2.34
N VAL A 28 16.58 5.72 -3.63
CA VAL A 28 17.05 6.80 -4.51
C VAL A 28 16.59 8.16 -3.99
N ALA A 29 15.34 8.27 -3.55
CA ALA A 29 14.81 9.50 -2.98
C ALA A 29 15.58 9.92 -1.73
N ASN A 30 15.92 9.00 -0.83
CA ASN A 30 16.58 9.33 0.43
C ASN A 30 18.10 9.46 0.33
N VAL A 31 18.73 8.95 -0.73
CA VAL A 31 20.15 9.23 -1.03
C VAL A 31 20.31 10.61 -1.67
N LEU A 32 19.32 11.06 -2.45
CA LEU A 32 19.36 12.33 -3.16
C LEU A 32 18.69 13.48 -2.38
N LEU A 33 17.85 13.17 -1.39
CA LEU A 33 17.01 14.12 -0.66
C LEU A 33 16.91 13.74 0.82
N ASP A 34 16.67 14.71 1.70
CA ASP A 34 16.62 14.50 3.15
C ASP A 34 15.52 13.51 3.60
N LEU A 35 15.93 12.47 4.34
CA LEU A 35 15.03 11.46 4.86
C LEU A 35 14.23 11.98 6.06
N ASN A 36 12.91 12.00 5.92
CA ASN A 36 11.99 12.19 7.04
C ASN A 36 11.42 10.83 7.49
N ILE A 37 12.06 10.24 8.51
CA ILE A 37 11.71 8.91 9.05
C ILE A 37 10.26 8.88 9.58
N VAL A 38 9.80 9.98 10.19
CA VAL A 38 8.46 10.05 10.78
C VAL A 38 7.40 9.98 9.69
N THR A 39 7.53 10.80 8.65
CA THR A 39 6.63 10.78 7.48
C THR A 39 6.63 9.41 6.81
N LEU A 40 7.82 8.80 6.64
CA LEU A 40 7.95 7.48 6.03
C LEU A 40 7.22 6.39 6.84
N ALA A 41 7.34 6.41 8.17
CA ALA A 41 6.68 5.44 9.05
C ALA A 41 5.14 5.53 8.96
N TYR A 42 4.57 6.73 9.07
CA TYR A 42 3.12 6.92 8.94
C TYR A 42 2.61 6.57 7.54
N ALA A 43 3.39 6.87 6.50
CA ALA A 43 3.08 6.50 5.13
C ALA A 43 2.97 4.97 4.97
N ILE A 44 3.96 4.22 5.48
CA ILE A 44 3.97 2.75 5.46
C ILE A 44 2.74 2.19 6.18
N LEU A 45 2.44 2.69 7.39
CA LEU A 45 1.27 2.24 8.15
C LEU A 45 -0.03 2.52 7.40
N GLY A 46 -0.19 3.73 6.84
CA GLY A 46 -1.38 4.10 6.08
C GLY A 46 -1.55 3.27 4.80
N GLY A 47 -0.45 2.94 4.12
CA GLY A 47 -0.43 2.01 3.00
C GLY A 47 -0.87 0.60 3.37
N ALA A 48 -0.37 0.07 4.49
CA ALA A 48 -0.75 -1.24 5.00
C ALA A 48 -2.24 -1.29 5.38
N VAL A 49 -2.73 -0.26 6.08
CA VAL A 49 -4.16 -0.13 6.44
C VAL A 49 -5.04 -0.06 5.20
N SER A 50 -4.65 0.75 4.22
CA SER A 50 -5.35 0.84 2.93
C SER A 50 -5.43 -0.52 2.22
N ALA A 51 -4.33 -1.27 2.18
CA ALA A 51 -4.32 -2.61 1.60
C ALA A 51 -5.29 -3.56 2.32
N VAL A 52 -5.32 -3.55 3.66
CA VAL A 52 -6.25 -4.39 4.45
C VAL A 52 -7.70 -4.05 4.15
N ILE A 53 -8.03 -2.76 4.07
CA ILE A 53 -9.38 -2.30 3.74
C ILE A 53 -9.74 -2.69 2.30
N LEU A 54 -8.85 -2.50 1.33
CA LEU A 54 -9.08 -2.90 -0.06
C LEU A 54 -9.18 -4.42 -0.24
N MET A 55 -8.48 -5.21 0.59
CA MET A 55 -8.65 -6.66 0.62
C MET A 55 -10.06 -7.04 1.07
N ALA A 56 -10.65 -6.35 2.06
CA ALA A 56 -12.05 -6.57 2.43
C ALA A 56 -13.01 -6.33 1.25
N TYR A 57 -12.77 -5.27 0.46
CA TYR A 57 -13.50 -5.04 -0.79
C TYR A 57 -13.31 -6.19 -1.78
N TRP A 58 -12.07 -6.62 -2.02
CA TRP A 58 -11.79 -7.68 -2.99
C TRP A 58 -12.29 -9.06 -2.58
N LEU A 59 -12.52 -9.28 -1.29
CA LEU A 59 -13.14 -10.49 -0.75
C LEU A 59 -14.69 -10.40 -0.71
N GLY A 60 -15.28 -9.36 -1.29
CA GLY A 60 -16.74 -9.25 -1.45
C GLY A 60 -17.48 -8.66 -0.26
N LYS A 61 -16.81 -8.03 0.72
CA LYS A 61 -17.46 -7.42 1.90
C LYS A 61 -18.26 -6.14 1.60
N GLY A 62 -18.18 -5.61 0.37
CA GLY A 62 -18.99 -4.49 -0.12
C GLY A 62 -18.18 -3.29 -0.61
N GLY A 63 -18.84 -2.43 -1.40
CA GLY A 63 -18.20 -1.27 -2.07
C GLY A 63 -17.72 -0.16 -1.12
N ILE A 64 -18.24 -0.08 0.10
CA ILE A 64 -17.79 0.92 1.09
C ILE A 64 -16.30 0.76 1.44
N PHE A 65 -15.80 -0.47 1.45
CA PHE A 65 -14.39 -0.76 1.69
C PHE A 65 -13.50 -0.23 0.55
N PHE A 66 -13.99 -0.21 -0.69
CA PHE A 66 -13.25 0.43 -1.78
C PHE A 66 -13.10 1.93 -1.51
N ILE A 67 -14.20 2.62 -1.18
CA ILE A 67 -14.23 4.07 -0.90
C ILE A 67 -13.31 4.40 0.28
N LEU A 68 -13.39 3.64 1.36
CA LEU A 68 -12.52 3.82 2.53
C LEU A 68 -11.04 3.56 2.17
N GLY A 69 -10.73 2.49 1.46
CA GLY A 69 -9.34 2.18 1.11
C GLY A 69 -8.71 3.23 0.18
N VAL A 70 -9.44 3.71 -0.84
CA VAL A 70 -8.91 4.73 -1.76
C VAL A 70 -8.83 6.12 -1.15
N SER A 71 -9.55 6.40 -0.06
CA SER A 71 -9.50 7.70 0.63
C SER A 71 -8.35 7.82 1.64
N LEU A 72 -7.80 6.71 2.14
CA LEU A 72 -6.64 6.71 3.05
C LEU A 72 -5.43 7.54 2.57
N PRO A 73 -4.96 7.46 1.31
CA PRO A 73 -3.88 8.33 0.85
C PRO A 73 -4.27 9.82 0.86
N LEU A 74 -5.54 10.17 0.62
CA LEU A 74 -6.02 11.55 0.73
C LEU A 74 -5.93 12.05 2.18
N VAL A 75 -6.32 11.21 3.14
CA VAL A 75 -6.21 11.51 4.57
C VAL A 75 -4.75 11.72 4.97
N LEU A 76 -3.83 10.85 4.51
CA LEU A 76 -2.40 10.99 4.81
C LEU A 76 -1.81 12.30 4.28
N VAL A 77 -2.23 12.74 3.09
CA VAL A 77 -1.81 14.03 2.52
C VAL A 77 -2.23 15.21 3.42
N LEU A 78 -3.41 15.16 4.04
CA LEU A 78 -3.89 16.22 4.94
C LEU A 78 -3.07 16.34 6.22
N PHE A 79 -2.46 15.25 6.68
CA PHE A 79 -1.70 15.19 7.94
C PHE A 79 -0.19 15.20 7.75
N THR A 80 0.29 15.22 6.52
CA THR A 80 1.72 15.28 6.22
C THR A 80 2.10 16.71 5.85
N PRO A 81 3.06 17.34 6.55
CA PRO A 81 3.63 18.61 6.08
C PRO A 81 4.39 18.33 4.77
N LEU A 82 3.80 18.74 3.65
CA LEU A 82 4.36 18.61 2.31
C LEU A 82 5.03 19.93 1.90
N ASP A 83 6.00 20.36 2.68
CA ASP A 83 6.79 21.58 2.46
C ASP A 83 7.79 21.44 1.30
N THR A 84 8.12 20.19 0.94
CA THR A 84 9.15 19.85 -0.03
C THR A 84 8.71 18.71 -0.95
N ALA A 85 9.28 18.67 -2.16
CA ALA A 85 9.09 17.53 -3.07
C ALA A 85 9.54 16.20 -2.43
N THR A 86 10.55 16.26 -1.57
CA THR A 86 11.06 15.12 -0.81
C THR A 86 10.03 14.51 0.12
N ALA A 87 9.30 15.34 0.87
CA ALA A 87 8.24 14.88 1.77
C ALA A 87 7.15 14.13 0.99
N LEU A 88 6.80 14.61 -0.20
CA LEU A 88 5.85 13.95 -1.09
C LEU A 88 6.38 12.60 -1.58
N VAL A 89 7.64 12.53 -2.03
CA VAL A 89 8.23 11.28 -2.51
C VAL A 89 8.32 10.24 -1.37
N ASN A 90 8.71 10.66 -0.17
CA ASN A 90 8.72 9.81 1.02
C ASN A 90 7.32 9.32 1.42
N LEU A 91 6.31 10.19 1.35
CA LEU A 91 4.92 9.84 1.60
C LEU A 91 4.40 8.80 0.58
N VAL A 92 4.60 9.06 -0.71
CA VAL A 92 4.11 8.18 -1.78
C VAL A 92 4.84 6.84 -1.78
N SER A 93 6.17 6.85 -1.72
CA SER A 93 6.97 5.62 -1.72
C SER A 93 6.73 4.78 -0.47
N GLY A 94 6.65 5.40 0.71
CA GLY A 94 6.30 4.74 1.96
C GLY A 94 4.90 4.12 1.91
N TYR A 95 3.91 4.85 1.41
CA TYR A 95 2.54 4.34 1.24
C TYR A 95 2.51 3.09 0.36
N PHE A 96 3.12 3.15 -0.83
CA PHE A 96 3.11 2.00 -1.73
C PHE A 96 3.95 0.83 -1.18
N LEU A 97 5.05 1.10 -0.48
CA LEU A 97 5.83 0.08 0.19
C LEU A 97 4.98 -0.68 1.22
N GLY A 98 4.32 0.04 2.14
CA GLY A 98 3.45 -0.56 3.14
C GLY A 98 2.28 -1.32 2.54
N PHE A 99 1.68 -0.77 1.48
CA PHE A 99 0.61 -1.42 0.72
C PHE A 99 1.08 -2.76 0.14
N CYS A 100 2.22 -2.78 -0.56
CA CYS A 100 2.77 -3.98 -1.17
C CYS A 100 3.25 -5.02 -0.13
N VAL A 101 3.80 -4.58 1.00
CA VAL A 101 4.15 -5.46 2.12
C VAL A 101 2.91 -6.16 2.66
N ALA A 102 1.82 -5.43 2.94
CA ALA A 102 0.58 -6.01 3.44
C ALA A 102 -0.01 -7.04 2.47
N LEU A 103 -0.03 -6.75 1.17
CA LEU A 103 -0.47 -7.71 0.15
C LEU A 103 0.44 -8.93 0.05
N THR A 104 1.75 -8.74 0.22
CA THR A 104 2.72 -9.84 0.19
C THR A 104 2.56 -10.74 1.41
N ILE A 105 2.35 -10.17 2.60
CA ILE A 105 2.03 -10.93 3.81
C ILE A 105 0.78 -11.77 3.54
N TYR A 106 -0.29 -11.16 3.02
CA TYR A 106 -1.52 -11.87 2.69
C TYR A 106 -1.29 -13.04 1.70
N LYS A 107 -0.44 -12.85 0.68
CA LYS A 107 -0.08 -13.90 -0.28
C LYS A 107 0.51 -15.15 0.39
N PHE A 108 1.29 -14.96 1.45
CA PHE A 108 1.98 -16.04 2.16
C PHE A 108 1.27 -16.52 3.43
N LEU A 109 0.12 -15.94 3.79
CA LEU A 109 -0.68 -16.46 4.89
C LEU A 109 -1.21 -17.86 4.58
N PRO A 110 -1.19 -18.79 5.55
CA PRO A 110 -1.68 -20.15 5.34
C PRO A 110 -3.17 -20.15 5.00
N ALA A 111 -3.54 -20.85 3.91
CA ALA A 111 -4.89 -20.92 3.34
C ALA A 111 -6.01 -21.34 4.32
N LYS A 112 -5.65 -21.88 5.49
CA LYS A 112 -6.60 -22.29 6.54
C LYS A 112 -7.29 -21.10 7.23
N SER A 113 -6.79 -19.87 7.08
CA SER A 113 -7.36 -18.66 7.69
C SER A 113 -8.39 -17.93 6.79
N ILE A 114 -8.63 -18.44 5.57
CA ILE A 114 -9.47 -17.77 4.55
C ILE A 114 -10.63 -18.69 4.13
N LYS A 115 -11.22 -19.38 5.10
CA LYS A 115 -12.55 -19.97 4.97
C LYS A 115 -13.46 -19.22 5.96
N GLN A 116 -14.16 -18.21 5.46
CA GLN A 116 -15.46 -17.80 5.98
C GLN A 116 -16.52 -18.35 5.01
#